data_AF-A0AA90QB81-F1
#
_entry.id   AF-A0AA90QB81-F1
#
_cell.length_a   1.000
_cell.length_b   1.000
_cell.length_c   1.000
_cell.angle_alpha   90.00
_cell.angle_beta   90.00
_cell.angle_gamma   90.00
#
_symmetry.space_group_name_H-M   'P 1'
#
loop_
_entity.id
_entity.type
_entity.pdbx_description
1 polymer ?
#
loop_
_entity_poly.entity_id
_entity_poly.type
_entity_poly.pdbx_seq_one_letter_code
_entity_poly.pdbx_strand_id
1 'polypeptide(L)'
;MPTKHQLSFLLPVLLGTLCASAGAASRLELLPAQAGDLAAPAALARSSRMSMAMAAPEGRRDAAAVSWAAGAQPLAKPVPFVGESREYYTEVSGAELAAGVAIRTSAPQAVVRVQPTGAASARGAKPIDPRAIRVRTAQGKDFNNGAGMDMLVDAERLAKAGHGFAQGTSAFRLHPSLGAGTFTLRADAPAADAGARYLVNVVEPASTVALTLRTDAVHYLHGQQLVIHADALEPAARSAMPGAALQRRNLDKMAAVRVSPAGRTFPLEFKRGRDGMLTARHQLNADETPAPGLWEVRAGAEAGSGNTAVKRTLRMGMAVAMPQARFDGNVNLIDQTDKLVARFGVEVGAGGRYEVRAPVRHGQRRHGAGGGGAFGGLA
;
A
#
# COMPACT_ATOMS: atom_id res chain seq x y z
N MET A 1 -26.67 -23.88 -103.33
CA MET A 1 -28.04 -24.43 -103.14
C MET A 1 -28.07 -25.22 -101.83
N PRO A 2 -29.17 -25.11 -101.07
CA PRO A 2 -29.25 -25.27 -99.61
C PRO A 2 -29.54 -26.73 -99.20
N THR A 3 -29.44 -27.18 -97.94
CA THR A 3 -30.40 -26.97 -96.82
C THR A 3 -29.85 -27.57 -95.49
N LYS A 4 -29.88 -26.83 -94.37
CA LYS A 4 -30.72 -27.00 -93.12
C LYS A 4 -30.41 -28.25 -92.26
N HIS A 5 -30.36 -28.28 -90.92
CA HIS A 5 -30.87 -27.42 -89.82
C HIS A 5 -30.09 -27.66 -88.49
N GLN A 6 -29.96 -26.58 -87.71
CA GLN A 6 -30.00 -26.40 -86.23
C GLN A 6 -29.73 -27.56 -85.23
N LEU A 7 -28.97 -27.27 -84.15
CA LEU A 7 -29.56 -26.99 -82.83
C LEU A 7 -28.57 -26.30 -81.87
N SER A 8 -29.08 -25.31 -81.15
CA SER A 8 -28.42 -24.49 -80.12
C SER A 8 -28.18 -25.26 -78.81
N PHE A 9 -27.06 -25.01 -78.14
CA PHE A 9 -27.00 -25.00 -76.67
C PHE A 9 -26.02 -23.91 -76.19
N LEU A 10 -26.60 -22.90 -75.54
CA LEU A 10 -25.91 -21.93 -74.68
C LEU A 10 -25.53 -22.64 -73.37
N LEU A 11 -24.27 -22.54 -72.96
CA LEU A 11 -23.88 -22.78 -71.57
C LEU A 11 -22.93 -21.65 -71.12
N PRO A 12 -23.32 -20.80 -70.16
CA PRO A 12 -22.41 -19.83 -69.56
C PRO A 12 -21.58 -20.53 -68.48
N VAL A 13 -20.25 -20.49 -68.60
CA VAL A 13 -19.37 -20.83 -67.48
C VAL A 13 -19.38 -19.64 -66.52
N LEU A 14 -20.05 -19.83 -65.38
CA LEU A 14 -20.00 -18.93 -64.23
C LEU A 14 -18.54 -18.76 -63.77
N LEU A 15 -18.02 -17.54 -63.89
CA LEU A 15 -16.84 -17.10 -63.16
C LEU A 15 -17.28 -16.82 -61.71
N GLY A 16 -17.10 -17.81 -60.83
CA GLY A 16 -17.33 -17.66 -59.41
C GLY A 16 -16.27 -16.74 -58.79
N THR A 17 -16.58 -15.45 -58.68
CA THR A 17 -15.87 -14.52 -57.79
C THR A 17 -16.08 -14.98 -56.35
N LEU A 18 -15.09 -15.70 -55.79
CA LEU A 18 -14.92 -15.75 -54.33
C LEU A 18 -14.61 -14.33 -53.84
N CYS A 19 -15.63 -13.62 -53.39
CA CYS A 19 -15.44 -12.48 -52.51
C CYS A 19 -14.89 -13.01 -51.19
N ALA A 20 -13.57 -13.04 -51.06
CA ALA A 20 -12.94 -13.03 -49.76
C ALA A 20 -13.36 -11.70 -49.10
N SER A 21 -14.33 -11.77 -48.19
CA SER A 21 -14.63 -10.67 -47.29
C SER A 21 -13.40 -10.47 -46.40
N ALA A 22 -12.48 -9.63 -46.87
CA ALA A 22 -11.38 -9.12 -46.07
C ALA A 22 -12.02 -8.34 -44.92
N GLY A 23 -12.03 -8.94 -43.72
CA GLY A 23 -12.38 -8.21 -42.51
C GLY A 23 -11.49 -6.97 -42.43
N ALA A 24 -12.10 -5.80 -42.36
CA ALA A 24 -11.38 -4.53 -42.26
C ALA A 24 -10.63 -4.50 -40.92
N ALA A 25 -9.36 -4.89 -40.94
CA ALA A 25 -8.48 -4.72 -39.79
C ALA A 25 -8.14 -3.23 -39.66
N SER A 26 -8.68 -2.58 -38.63
CA SER A 26 -8.29 -1.21 -38.29
C SER A 26 -7.11 -1.28 -37.33
N ARG A 27 -5.97 -0.73 -37.74
CA ARG A 27 -4.83 -0.51 -36.84
C ARG A 27 -5.18 0.69 -35.97
N LEU A 28 -5.23 0.46 -34.66
CA LEU A 28 -5.39 1.50 -33.67
C LEU A 28 -4.09 1.68 -32.91
N GLU A 29 -3.83 2.90 -32.48
CA GLU A 29 -2.76 3.20 -31.54
C GLU A 29 -3.34 3.34 -30.14
N LEU A 30 -2.58 2.85 -29.15
CA LEU A 30 -2.90 3.15 -27.75
C LEU A 30 -2.76 4.66 -27.51
N LEU A 31 -3.64 5.20 -26.67
CA LEU A 31 -3.48 6.57 -26.19
C LEU A 31 -2.13 6.72 -25.48
N PRO A 32 -1.51 7.91 -25.52
CA PRO A 32 -0.29 8.16 -24.77
C PRO A 32 -0.53 7.94 -23.27
N ALA A 33 0.50 7.45 -22.58
CA ALA A 33 0.45 7.23 -21.14
C ALA A 33 0.06 8.52 -20.41
N GLN A 34 -0.87 8.40 -19.47
CA GLN A 34 -1.36 9.48 -18.63
C GLN A 34 -0.65 9.50 -17.27
N ALA A 35 -0.85 10.59 -16.52
CA ALA A 35 -0.36 10.68 -15.15
C ALA A 35 -0.96 9.55 -14.29
N GLY A 36 -0.10 8.75 -13.66
CA GLY A 36 -0.48 7.58 -12.87
C GLY A 36 -0.37 6.24 -13.61
N ASP A 37 -0.17 6.25 -14.93
CA ASP A 37 0.09 5.02 -15.69
C ASP A 37 1.48 4.48 -15.37
N LEU A 38 1.58 3.15 -15.25
CA LEU A 38 2.86 2.46 -15.14
C LEU A 38 3.49 2.33 -16.53
N ALA A 39 4.19 3.38 -16.96
CA ALA A 39 4.97 3.38 -18.18
C ALA A 39 6.44 3.03 -17.89
N ALA A 40 6.88 1.87 -18.37
CA ALA A 40 8.30 1.53 -18.41
C ALA A 40 8.90 2.04 -19.74
N PRO A 41 10.00 2.82 -19.74
CA PRO A 41 10.65 3.24 -20.98
C PRO A 41 11.21 2.07 -21.79
N ALA A 42 11.48 0.93 -21.14
CA ALA A 42 11.74 -0.36 -21.75
C ALA A 42 11.29 -1.47 -20.80
N ALA A 43 10.92 -2.64 -21.33
CA ALA A 43 10.87 -3.84 -20.49
C ALA A 43 12.29 -4.10 -19.99
N LEU A 44 12.47 -4.39 -18.69
CA LEU A 44 13.81 -4.67 -18.17
C LEU A 44 14.40 -5.84 -18.95
N ALA A 45 15.54 -5.54 -19.57
CA ALA A 45 16.21 -6.40 -20.53
C ALA A 45 16.46 -7.80 -19.96
N ARG A 46 16.48 -8.78 -20.87
CA ARG A 46 16.64 -10.23 -20.72
C ARG A 46 17.84 -10.72 -19.88
N SER A 47 18.58 -9.84 -19.21
CA SER A 47 19.91 -10.09 -18.66
C SER A 47 20.13 -9.63 -17.20
N SER A 48 19.13 -9.08 -16.51
CA SER A 48 19.29 -8.86 -15.06
C SER A 48 19.16 -10.20 -14.31
N ARG A 49 20.06 -10.48 -13.35
CA ARG A 49 19.94 -11.67 -12.46
C ARG A 49 18.56 -11.74 -11.80
N MET A 50 17.94 -10.59 -11.54
CA MET A 50 16.58 -10.48 -11.00
C MET A 50 15.50 -10.96 -11.98
N SER A 51 15.61 -10.65 -13.27
CA SER A 51 14.66 -11.11 -14.30
C SER A 51 14.65 -12.64 -14.40
N MET A 52 15.82 -13.28 -14.27
CA MET A 52 15.92 -14.75 -14.27
C MET A 52 15.41 -15.39 -12.97
N ALA A 53 15.66 -14.75 -11.82
CA ALA A 53 15.18 -15.22 -10.51
C ALA A 53 13.65 -15.10 -10.34
N MET A 54 12.98 -14.27 -11.15
CA MET A 54 11.54 -14.11 -11.16
C MET A 54 10.83 -14.80 -12.33
N ALA A 55 11.52 -15.70 -13.04
CA ALA A 55 10.83 -16.56 -14.01
C ALA A 55 9.67 -17.27 -13.30
N ALA A 56 8.48 -17.21 -13.91
CA ALA A 56 7.28 -17.77 -13.28
C ALA A 56 7.49 -19.26 -12.95
N PRO A 57 6.96 -19.76 -11.82
CA PRO A 57 6.98 -21.18 -11.50
C PRO A 57 6.35 -22.00 -12.64
N GLU A 58 6.80 -23.24 -12.82
CA GLU A 58 6.20 -24.13 -13.80
C GLU A 58 4.70 -24.27 -13.52
N GLY A 59 3.90 -23.81 -14.49
CA GLY A 59 2.45 -23.76 -14.38
C GLY A 59 1.79 -24.05 -15.71
N ARG A 60 0.46 -24.15 -15.69
CA ARG A 60 -0.36 -24.39 -16.89
C ARG A 60 -0.05 -23.34 -17.95
N ARG A 61 0.36 -23.78 -19.14
CA ARG A 61 0.74 -22.92 -20.28
C ARG A 61 -0.41 -22.63 -21.25
N ASP A 62 -1.60 -23.18 -20.97
CA ASP A 62 -2.75 -23.03 -21.84
C ASP A 62 -3.23 -21.57 -21.85
N ALA A 63 -3.41 -21.05 -23.07
CA ALA A 63 -4.06 -19.77 -23.29
C ALA A 63 -5.51 -19.84 -22.82
N ALA A 64 -5.96 -18.84 -22.07
CA ALA A 64 -7.32 -18.75 -21.59
C ALA A 64 -7.91 -17.39 -21.95
N ALA A 65 -9.16 -17.36 -22.41
CA ALA A 65 -9.90 -16.13 -22.62
C ALA A 65 -11.17 -16.19 -21.77
N VAL A 66 -11.36 -15.19 -20.92
CA VAL A 66 -12.52 -15.12 -20.03
C VAL A 66 -13.15 -13.74 -20.18
N SER A 67 -14.47 -13.71 -20.31
CA SER A 67 -15.24 -12.48 -20.29
C SER A 67 -16.40 -12.58 -19.32
N TRP A 68 -16.66 -11.52 -18.55
CA TRP A 68 -17.76 -11.45 -17.61
C TRP A 68 -18.38 -10.06 -17.57
N ALA A 69 -19.66 -10.00 -17.23
CA ALA A 69 -20.37 -8.73 -17.08
C ALA A 69 -19.81 -7.93 -15.88
N ALA A 70 -19.60 -6.64 -16.10
CA ALA A 70 -19.21 -5.64 -15.12
C ALA A 70 -20.43 -4.77 -14.77
N GLY A 71 -20.55 -4.36 -13.50
CA GLY A 71 -21.51 -3.34 -13.12
C GLY A 71 -21.32 -2.03 -13.91
N ALA A 72 -22.38 -1.23 -14.03
CA ALA A 72 -22.34 0.04 -14.76
C ALA A 72 -21.55 1.17 -14.05
N GLN A 73 -20.98 0.88 -12.87
CA GLN A 73 -20.20 1.83 -12.09
C GLN A 73 -18.93 2.23 -12.87
N PRO A 74 -18.63 3.52 -13.01
CA PRO A 74 -17.34 3.94 -13.57
C PRO A 74 -16.20 3.39 -12.72
N LEU A 75 -15.12 2.95 -13.39
CA LEU A 75 -13.89 2.59 -12.72
C LEU A 75 -13.32 3.82 -12.03
N ALA A 76 -13.14 3.74 -10.71
CA ALA A 76 -12.54 4.81 -9.93
C ALA A 76 -11.08 4.99 -10.37
N LYS A 77 -10.65 6.25 -10.51
CA LYS A 77 -9.24 6.55 -10.73
C LYS A 77 -8.45 6.14 -9.48
N PRO A 78 -7.36 5.36 -9.60
CA PRO A 78 -6.50 5.06 -8.48
C PRO A 78 -5.97 6.36 -7.85
N VAL A 79 -6.08 6.48 -6.54
CA VAL A 79 -5.54 7.61 -5.76
C VAL A 79 -4.36 7.10 -4.93
N PRO A 80 -3.23 7.80 -4.86
CA PRO A 80 -2.12 7.41 -4.01
C PRO A 80 -2.56 7.25 -2.56
N PHE A 81 -2.10 6.18 -1.92
CA PHE A 81 -2.40 5.94 -0.52
C PHE A 81 -1.73 7.01 0.35
N VAL A 82 -2.48 7.49 1.35
CA VAL A 82 -1.96 8.39 2.38
C VAL A 82 -2.00 7.62 3.70
N GLY A 83 -0.82 7.33 4.24
CA GLY A 83 -0.69 6.80 5.58
C GLY A 83 -0.88 7.91 6.60
N GLU A 84 -1.59 7.65 7.68
CA GLU A 84 -1.80 8.58 8.79
C GLU A 84 -1.56 7.85 10.12
N SER A 85 -0.88 8.50 11.07
CA SER A 85 -0.64 7.94 12.40
C SER A 85 -0.79 8.96 13.51
N ARG A 86 -1.47 8.54 14.58
CA ARG A 86 -1.54 9.19 15.91
C ARG A 86 -0.90 8.34 17.00
N GLU A 87 0.03 7.47 16.61
CA GLU A 87 0.72 6.57 17.53
C GLU A 87 2.23 6.68 17.37
N TYR A 88 2.97 6.21 18.37
CA TYR A 88 4.40 5.95 18.26
C TYR A 88 4.76 4.71 19.06
N TYR A 89 5.91 4.14 18.76
CA TYR A 89 6.46 3.01 19.51
C TYR A 89 7.92 3.24 19.86
N THR A 90 8.31 2.69 21.01
CA THR A 90 9.68 2.69 21.51
C THR A 90 10.04 1.29 21.94
N GLU A 91 11.19 0.78 21.52
CA GLU A 91 11.75 -0.44 22.09
C GLU A 91 12.55 -0.09 23.35
N VAL A 92 12.33 -0.85 24.42
CA VAL A 92 13.01 -0.69 25.72
C VAL A 92 13.40 -2.06 26.25
N SER A 93 14.49 -2.14 27.00
CA SER A 93 14.82 -3.29 27.83
C SER A 93 13.94 -3.33 29.08
N GLY A 94 13.84 -4.50 29.72
CA GLY A 94 13.18 -4.59 31.02
C GLY A 94 13.89 -3.77 32.10
N ALA A 95 15.21 -3.62 32.02
CA ALA A 95 15.97 -2.74 32.92
C ALA A 95 15.58 -1.26 32.75
N GLU A 96 15.43 -0.77 31.52
CA GLU A 96 14.95 0.59 31.24
C GLU A 96 13.50 0.76 31.72
N LEU A 97 12.65 -0.25 31.51
CA LEU A 97 11.28 -0.23 31.99
C LEU A 97 11.20 -0.25 33.53
N ALA A 98 12.11 -0.92 34.20
CA ALA A 98 12.24 -0.91 35.66
C ALA A 98 12.81 0.41 36.18
N ALA A 99 13.70 1.08 35.44
CA ALA A 99 14.20 2.41 35.80
C ALA A 99 13.13 3.50 35.61
N GLY A 100 12.27 3.32 34.60
CA GLY A 100 11.19 4.23 34.24
C GLY A 100 11.37 4.80 32.85
N VAL A 101 10.38 4.56 31.98
CA VAL A 101 10.37 5.02 30.58
C VAL A 101 9.43 6.20 30.45
N ALA A 102 9.94 7.33 29.94
CA ALA A 102 9.12 8.50 29.67
C ALA A 102 8.29 8.30 28.40
N ILE A 103 6.97 8.41 28.53
CA ILE A 103 6.03 8.56 27.43
C ILE A 103 5.52 10.00 27.40
N ARG A 104 5.26 10.51 26.20
CA ARG A 104 4.62 11.80 25.96
C ARG A 104 3.29 11.62 25.26
N THR A 105 2.31 12.39 25.66
CA THR A 105 0.97 12.41 25.10
C THR A 105 0.55 13.86 24.89
N SER A 106 -0.19 14.09 23.82
CA SER A 106 -0.81 15.36 23.41
C SER A 106 -2.31 15.42 23.69
N ALA A 107 -2.95 14.28 23.93
CA ALA A 107 -4.36 14.17 24.27
C ALA A 107 -4.57 13.22 25.47
N PRO A 108 -5.64 13.43 26.25
CA PRO A 108 -6.00 12.53 27.32
C PRO A 108 -6.37 11.14 26.80
N GLN A 109 -6.45 10.17 27.70
CA GLN A 109 -6.89 8.80 27.40
C GLN A 109 -6.05 8.10 26.32
N ALA A 110 -4.74 8.36 26.31
CA ALA A 110 -3.81 7.59 25.49
C ALA A 110 -3.87 6.10 25.90
N VAL A 111 -3.85 5.23 24.89
CA VAL A 111 -3.80 3.78 25.05
C VAL A 111 -2.34 3.36 24.95
N VAL A 112 -1.85 2.66 25.97
CA VAL A 112 -0.51 2.12 26.01
C VAL A 112 -0.58 0.61 25.85
N ARG A 113 0.16 0.09 24.87
CA ARG A 113 0.36 -1.34 24.64
C ARG A 113 1.80 -1.69 25.00
N VAL A 114 1.98 -2.77 25.75
CA VAL A 114 3.29 -3.29 26.10
C VAL A 114 3.38 -4.73 25.60
N GLN A 115 4.34 -4.96 24.72
CA GLN A 115 4.53 -6.25 24.08
C GLN A 115 5.97 -6.71 24.27
N PRO A 116 6.24 -7.94 24.72
CA PRO A 116 7.60 -8.47 24.73
C PRO A 116 8.11 -8.69 23.29
N THR A 117 9.36 -8.31 23.02
CA THR A 117 10.01 -8.43 21.71
C THR A 117 11.33 -9.22 21.79
N GLY A 118 11.65 -9.98 20.73
CA GLY A 118 12.92 -10.71 20.59
C GLY A 118 12.84 -12.23 20.74
N ALA A 119 13.88 -12.93 20.31
CA ALA A 119 13.96 -14.41 20.34
C ALA A 119 14.06 -15.00 21.75
N ALA A 120 14.60 -14.24 22.72
CA ALA A 120 14.51 -14.58 24.14
C ALA A 120 13.06 -14.53 24.63
N SER A 121 12.27 -13.61 24.09
CA SER A 121 10.85 -13.43 24.41
C SER A 121 9.94 -14.45 23.72
N ALA A 122 10.27 -14.88 22.49
CA ALA A 122 9.58 -15.96 21.79
C ALA A 122 9.66 -17.33 22.51
N ARG A 123 10.55 -17.47 23.50
CA ARG A 123 10.74 -18.66 24.34
C ARG A 123 10.48 -18.45 25.84
N GLY A 124 9.96 -17.30 26.30
CA GLY A 124 9.66 -17.19 27.74
C GLY A 124 9.55 -15.81 28.41
N ALA A 125 9.53 -14.69 27.69
CA ALA A 125 9.25 -13.41 28.37
C ALA A 125 7.77 -13.37 28.77
N LYS A 126 7.50 -13.33 30.07
CA LYS A 126 6.13 -13.28 30.59
C LYS A 126 5.45 -11.97 30.17
N PRO A 127 4.18 -12.01 29.76
CA PRO A 127 3.39 -10.81 29.57
C PRO A 127 3.37 -9.98 30.86
N ILE A 128 3.48 -8.66 30.73
CA ILE A 128 3.35 -7.76 31.88
C ILE A 128 1.86 -7.57 32.17
N ASP A 129 1.40 -7.93 33.37
CA ASP A 129 0.07 -7.53 33.84
C ASP A 129 0.01 -6.00 33.89
N PRO A 130 -0.95 -5.33 33.22
CA PRO A 130 -1.07 -3.88 33.27
C PRO A 130 -1.14 -3.30 34.69
N ARG A 131 -1.65 -4.05 35.68
CA ARG A 131 -1.68 -3.62 37.09
C ARG A 131 -0.30 -3.50 37.73
N ALA A 132 0.69 -4.23 37.21
CA ALA A 132 2.07 -4.15 37.66
C ALA A 132 2.79 -2.89 37.12
N ILE A 133 2.19 -2.19 36.16
CA ILE A 133 2.74 -0.94 35.62
C ILE A 133 2.33 0.23 36.51
N ARG A 134 3.33 0.93 37.03
CA ARG A 134 3.17 2.21 37.72
C ARG A 134 3.25 3.35 36.72
N VAL A 135 2.37 4.32 36.89
CA VAL A 135 2.34 5.56 36.10
C VAL A 135 2.66 6.72 37.02
N ARG A 136 3.72 7.45 36.71
CA ARG A 136 4.09 8.70 37.41
C ARG A 136 3.81 9.89 36.51
N THR A 137 3.12 10.89 37.03
CA THR A 137 2.90 12.17 36.34
C THR A 137 4.13 13.05 36.38
N ALA A 138 4.21 14.06 35.49
CA ALA A 138 5.29 15.05 35.53
C ALA A 138 5.37 15.80 36.88
N GLN A 139 4.27 15.90 37.62
CA GLN A 139 4.19 16.49 38.96
C GLN A 139 4.70 15.54 40.08
N GLY A 140 5.18 14.34 39.73
CA GLY A 140 5.71 13.38 40.69
C GLY A 140 4.66 12.51 41.39
N LYS A 141 3.37 12.66 41.06
CA LYS A 141 2.31 11.82 41.61
C LYS A 141 2.35 10.42 41.00
N ASP A 142 2.43 9.41 41.85
CA ASP A 142 2.44 7.99 41.50
C ASP A 142 1.05 7.36 41.52
N PHE A 143 0.80 6.51 40.53
CA PHE A 143 -0.39 5.69 40.41
C PHE A 143 0.01 4.23 40.20
N ASN A 144 -0.53 3.35 41.04
CA ASN A 144 -0.12 1.96 41.16
C ASN A 144 -1.35 1.06 40.99
N ASN A 145 -1.16 -0.22 40.68
CA ASN A 145 -2.24 -1.21 40.68
C ASN A 145 -3.47 -0.79 39.84
N GLY A 146 -3.21 -0.10 38.72
CA GLY A 146 -4.26 0.42 37.84
C GLY A 146 -4.96 1.71 38.28
N ALA A 147 -4.61 2.34 39.40
CA ALA A 147 -5.31 3.54 39.90
C ALA A 147 -5.25 4.76 38.95
N GLY A 148 -4.29 4.77 38.01
CA GLY A 148 -4.14 5.78 36.97
C GLY A 148 -4.72 5.37 35.62
N MET A 149 -5.49 4.28 35.58
CA MET A 149 -5.97 3.66 34.34
C MET A 149 -7.50 3.53 34.40
N ASP A 150 -8.19 3.87 33.31
CA ASP A 150 -9.65 3.69 33.21
C ASP A 150 -10.03 2.38 32.50
N MET A 151 -9.05 1.72 31.85
CA MET A 151 -9.21 0.43 31.20
C MET A 151 -7.91 -0.37 31.29
N LEU A 152 -8.03 -1.67 31.60
CA LEU A 152 -6.92 -2.61 31.64
C LEU A 152 -7.31 -3.89 30.88
N VAL A 153 -6.43 -4.35 30.01
CA VAL A 153 -6.60 -5.56 29.22
C VAL A 153 -5.31 -6.37 29.29
N ASP A 154 -5.36 -7.52 29.95
CA ASP A 154 -4.25 -8.46 29.99
C ASP A 154 -4.08 -9.19 28.65
N ALA A 155 -2.97 -9.92 28.53
CA ALA A 155 -2.64 -10.64 27.31
C ALA A 155 -3.59 -11.79 26.97
N GLU A 156 -4.22 -12.43 27.96
CA GLU A 156 -5.15 -13.52 27.74
C GLU A 156 -6.45 -13.01 27.11
N ARG A 157 -6.99 -11.93 27.66
CA ARG A 157 -8.18 -11.25 27.13
C ARG A 157 -7.93 -10.72 25.73
N LEU A 158 -6.76 -10.14 25.49
CA LEU A 158 -6.41 -9.60 24.18
C LEU A 158 -6.23 -10.72 23.13
N ALA A 159 -5.64 -11.85 23.52
CA ALA A 159 -5.53 -13.03 22.65
C ALA A 159 -6.92 -13.62 22.30
N LYS A 160 -7.85 -13.65 23.27
CA LYS A 160 -9.23 -14.10 23.07
C LYS A 160 -10.05 -13.19 22.16
N ALA A 161 -9.72 -11.89 22.10
CA ALA A 161 -10.43 -10.93 21.25
C ALA A 161 -10.20 -11.14 19.74
N GLY A 162 -9.23 -11.98 19.34
CA GLY A 162 -8.96 -12.28 17.94
C GLY A 162 -7.97 -11.32 17.26
N HIS A 163 -7.71 -11.59 15.98
CA HIS A 163 -6.52 -11.23 15.19
C HIS A 163 -5.97 -9.80 15.34
N GLY A 164 -4.63 -9.68 15.34
CA GLY A 164 -3.92 -8.42 15.12
C GLY A 164 -2.89 -8.05 16.20
N PHE A 165 -2.94 -8.70 17.36
CA PHE A 165 -1.97 -8.47 18.45
C PHE A 165 -0.95 -9.59 18.53
N ALA A 166 0.30 -9.24 18.77
CA ALA A 166 1.34 -10.22 19.05
C ALA A 166 1.09 -10.91 20.40
N GLN A 167 1.58 -12.14 20.53
CA GLN A 167 1.46 -12.90 21.77
C GLN A 167 2.08 -12.13 22.95
N GLY A 168 1.41 -12.19 24.10
CA GLY A 168 1.87 -11.53 25.32
C GLY A 168 1.70 -10.01 25.34
N THR A 169 1.00 -9.43 24.37
CA THR A 169 0.66 -8.00 24.39
C THR A 169 -0.37 -7.73 25.50
N SER A 170 -0.06 -6.80 26.39
CA SER A 170 -1.04 -6.23 27.32
C SER A 170 -1.28 -4.75 27.00
N ALA A 171 -2.40 -4.22 27.47
CA ALA A 171 -2.78 -2.85 27.19
C ALA A 171 -3.49 -2.19 28.39
N PHE A 172 -3.35 -0.88 28.50
CA PHE A 172 -4.14 -0.06 29.39
C PHE A 172 -4.41 1.31 28.75
N ARG A 173 -5.43 2.00 29.25
CA ARG A 173 -5.73 3.37 28.87
C ARG A 173 -5.58 4.27 30.08
N LEU A 174 -4.89 5.39 29.90
CA LEU A 174 -4.70 6.38 30.95
C LEU A 174 -6.04 6.99 31.36
N HIS A 175 -6.25 7.14 32.66
CA HIS A 175 -7.48 7.74 33.18
C HIS A 175 -7.60 9.20 32.69
N PRO A 176 -8.78 9.68 32.25
CA PRO A 176 -8.95 11.02 31.70
C PRO A 176 -8.54 12.14 32.65
N SER A 177 -8.67 11.94 33.97
CA SER A 177 -8.25 12.93 34.98
C SER A 177 -6.74 13.17 35.03
N LEU A 178 -5.92 12.32 34.41
CA LEU A 178 -4.48 12.53 34.27
C LEU A 178 -4.14 13.55 33.18
N GLY A 179 -5.09 13.88 32.29
CA GLY A 179 -4.88 14.79 31.18
C GLY A 179 -3.88 14.27 30.14
N ALA A 180 -3.21 15.20 29.46
CA ALA A 180 -2.12 14.93 28.53
C ALA A 180 -0.79 15.45 29.10
N GLY A 181 0.32 14.95 28.58
CA GLY A 181 1.66 15.41 28.94
C GLY A 181 2.67 14.28 29.04
N THR A 182 3.69 14.48 29.86
CA THR A 182 4.72 13.47 30.11
C THR A 182 4.34 12.58 31.29
N PHE A 183 4.41 11.28 31.08
CA PHE A 183 4.26 10.27 32.11
C PHE A 183 5.49 9.36 32.13
N THR A 184 5.86 8.85 33.29
CA THR A 184 6.86 7.79 33.41
C THR A 184 6.15 6.47 33.67
N LEU A 185 6.39 5.49 32.81
CA LEU A 185 5.93 4.12 32.99
C LEU A 185 7.02 3.30 33.66
N ARG A 186 6.68 2.57 34.72
CA ARG A 186 7.62 1.70 35.42
C ARG A 186 7.02 0.34 35.74
N ALA A 187 7.73 -0.73 35.43
CA ALA A 187 7.39 -2.08 35.86
C ALA A 187 8.63 -2.71 36.50
N ASP A 188 8.55 -3.02 37.80
CA ASP A 188 9.68 -3.59 38.54
C ASP A 188 9.75 -5.12 38.35
N ALA A 189 10.90 -5.70 38.70
CA ALA A 189 11.01 -7.15 38.82
C ALA A 189 10.03 -7.70 39.90
N PRO A 190 9.42 -8.88 39.68
CA PRO A 190 9.62 -9.78 38.55
C PRO A 190 8.69 -9.50 37.35
N ALA A 191 7.94 -8.40 37.33
CA ALA A 191 6.99 -8.11 36.26
C ALA A 191 7.69 -7.80 34.93
N ALA A 192 8.70 -6.92 34.95
CA ALA A 192 9.60 -6.72 33.81
C ALA A 192 10.87 -7.55 34.01
N ASP A 193 11.14 -8.48 33.09
CA ASP A 193 12.38 -9.25 33.06
C ASP A 193 13.51 -8.36 32.54
N ALA A 194 14.54 -8.15 33.37
CA ALA A 194 15.70 -7.32 33.02
C ALA A 194 16.44 -7.79 31.75
N GLY A 195 16.39 -9.09 31.43
CA GLY A 195 16.98 -9.66 30.22
C GLY A 195 16.07 -9.59 28.99
N ALA A 196 14.80 -9.21 29.15
CA ALA A 196 13.84 -9.11 28.06
C ALA A 196 13.83 -7.72 27.41
N ARG A 197 13.28 -7.67 26.19
CA ARG A 197 12.97 -6.43 25.47
C ARG A 197 11.46 -6.31 25.32
N TYR A 198 10.98 -5.07 25.30
CA TYR A 198 9.59 -4.72 25.20
C TYR A 198 9.39 -3.61 24.17
N LEU A 199 8.34 -3.71 23.38
CA LEU A 199 7.80 -2.63 22.56
C LEU A 199 6.71 -1.92 23.37
N VAL A 200 6.95 -0.68 23.73
CA VAL A 200 5.95 0.22 24.30
C VAL A 200 5.37 1.03 23.16
N ASN A 201 4.11 0.79 22.84
CA ASN A 201 3.37 1.55 21.84
C ASN A 201 2.33 2.44 22.54
N VAL A 202 2.28 3.70 22.13
CA VAL A 202 1.36 4.70 22.66
C VAL A 202 0.48 5.17 21.51
N VAL A 203 -0.82 4.94 21.63
CA VAL A 203 -1.84 5.36 20.68
C VAL A 203 -2.63 6.51 21.30
N GLU A 204 -2.84 7.59 20.55
CA GLU A 204 -3.60 8.75 21.01
C GLU A 204 -4.82 9.00 20.12
N PRO A 205 -5.94 8.26 20.32
CA PRO A 205 -7.12 8.38 19.48
C PRO A 205 -7.69 9.80 19.42
N ALA A 206 -7.58 10.55 20.52
CA ALA A 206 -8.08 11.91 20.65
C ALA A 206 -7.05 12.99 20.25
N SER A 207 -5.85 12.61 19.80
CA SER A 207 -4.86 13.62 19.38
C SER A 207 -5.28 14.29 18.08
N THR A 208 -5.18 15.61 18.04
CA THR A 208 -5.36 16.39 16.82
C THR A 208 -4.16 16.32 15.89
N VAL A 209 -2.98 15.93 16.38
CA VAL A 209 -1.73 15.92 15.63
C VAL A 209 -1.48 14.54 15.04
N ALA A 210 -1.50 14.43 13.72
CA ALA A 210 -1.19 13.20 12.99
C ALA A 210 0.03 13.37 12.09
N LEU A 211 0.88 12.35 12.04
CA LEU A 211 1.93 12.23 11.02
C LEU A 211 1.31 11.61 9.78
N THR A 212 1.50 12.24 8.62
CA THR A 212 1.08 11.71 7.33
C THR A 212 2.29 11.40 6.45
N LEU A 213 2.18 10.30 5.71
CA LEU A 213 3.07 9.98 4.59
C LEU A 213 2.22 9.80 3.34
N ARG A 214 2.64 10.42 2.23
CA ARG A 214 2.00 10.22 0.92
C ARG A 214 3.04 10.01 -0.16
N THR A 215 2.64 9.29 -1.19
CA THR A 215 3.40 9.11 -2.43
C THR A 215 2.73 9.84 -3.59
N ASP A 216 3.48 10.08 -4.66
CA ASP A 216 2.92 10.71 -5.88
C ASP A 216 2.22 9.70 -6.80
N ALA A 217 2.52 8.40 -6.66
CA ALA A 217 1.93 7.31 -7.42
C ALA A 217 1.35 6.22 -6.51
N VAL A 218 0.38 5.47 -7.06
CA VAL A 218 -0.28 4.31 -6.40
C VAL A 218 0.60 3.06 -6.46
N HIS A 219 1.26 2.88 -7.59
CA HIS A 219 2.14 1.75 -7.87
C HIS A 219 3.44 2.30 -8.45
N TYR A 220 4.50 1.52 -8.30
CA TYR A 220 5.80 1.85 -8.84
C TYR A 220 6.37 0.69 -9.65
N LEU A 221 7.21 1.02 -10.61
CA LEU A 221 8.09 0.06 -11.26
C LEU A 221 9.49 0.13 -10.63
N HIS A 222 10.17 -1.02 -10.56
CA HIS A 222 11.62 -1.04 -10.31
C HIS A 222 12.32 -0.17 -11.35
N GLY A 223 13.35 0.56 -10.93
CA GLY A 223 13.99 1.57 -11.77
C GLY A 223 13.36 2.96 -11.66
N GLN A 224 12.14 3.12 -11.15
CA GLN A 224 11.52 4.44 -10.98
C GLN A 224 12.02 5.16 -9.72
N GLN A 225 11.83 6.48 -9.70
CA GLN A 225 12.06 7.29 -8.52
C GLN A 225 10.82 7.28 -7.62
N LEU A 226 10.99 6.84 -6.39
CA LEU A 226 10.02 7.00 -5.32
C LEU A 226 10.13 8.41 -4.75
N VAL A 227 9.02 9.13 -4.72
CA VAL A 227 8.88 10.41 -4.01
C VAL A 227 7.92 10.22 -2.84
N ILE A 228 8.38 10.55 -1.63
CA ILE A 228 7.58 10.47 -0.41
C ILE A 228 7.52 11.85 0.20
N HIS A 229 6.31 12.27 0.54
CA HIS A 229 6.08 13.50 1.29
C HIS A 229 5.63 13.17 2.71
N ALA A 230 6.17 13.92 3.67
CA ALA A 230 5.86 13.79 5.08
C ALA A 230 5.41 15.12 5.65
N ASP A 231 4.32 15.07 6.42
CA ASP A 231 3.75 16.22 7.10
C ASP A 231 3.25 15.83 8.50
N ALA A 232 3.23 16.79 9.42
CA ALA A 232 2.45 16.69 10.65
C ALA A 232 1.31 17.69 10.58
N LEU A 233 0.08 17.20 10.60
CA LEU A 233 -1.12 18.01 10.39
C LEU A 233 -2.00 17.99 11.64
N GLU A 234 -2.62 19.14 11.92
CA GLU A 234 -3.65 19.31 12.95
C GLU A 234 -4.74 20.28 12.46
N PRO A 235 -5.97 20.26 13.00
CA PRO A 235 -6.96 21.28 12.70
C PRO A 235 -6.46 22.66 13.13
N ALA A 236 -6.61 23.66 12.26
CA ALA A 236 -6.27 25.04 12.60
C ALA A 236 -7.13 25.53 13.78
N ALA A 237 -6.52 26.27 14.71
CA ALA A 237 -7.12 26.68 15.99
C ALA A 237 -8.50 27.39 15.91
N ARG A 238 -8.89 27.92 14.73
CA ARG A 238 -10.19 28.58 14.49
C ARG A 238 -11.29 27.62 14.05
N SER A 239 -11.02 26.33 13.93
CA SER A 239 -11.96 25.35 13.40
C SER A 239 -11.70 24.00 14.05
N ALA A 240 -12.19 23.77 15.26
CA ALA A 240 -12.26 22.44 15.86
C ALA A 240 -13.54 21.70 15.41
N MET A 241 -13.90 21.84 14.13
CA MET A 241 -15.11 21.30 13.51
C MET A 241 -14.75 20.36 12.35
N PRO A 242 -15.60 19.39 11.99
CA PRO A 242 -15.42 18.59 10.78
C PRO A 242 -15.27 19.50 9.55
N GLY A 243 -14.22 19.29 8.74
CA GLY A 243 -13.93 20.12 7.56
C GLY A 243 -13.06 21.36 7.81
N ALA A 244 -12.52 21.50 9.03
CA ALA A 244 -11.56 22.53 9.37
C ALA A 244 -10.33 22.55 8.44
N ALA A 245 -9.84 23.76 8.14
CA ALA A 245 -8.55 23.92 7.50
C ALA A 245 -7.46 23.25 8.35
N LEU A 246 -6.59 22.47 7.72
CA LEU A 246 -5.46 21.83 8.39
C LEU A 246 -4.29 22.81 8.46
N GLN A 247 -3.64 22.83 9.62
CA GLN A 247 -2.40 23.53 9.87
C GLN A 247 -1.25 22.54 9.93
N ARG A 248 -0.11 22.92 9.34
CA ARG A 248 1.13 22.15 9.40
C ARG A 248 1.89 22.47 10.68
N ARG A 249 2.34 21.42 11.36
CA ARG A 249 3.27 21.47 12.46
C ARG A 249 4.69 21.19 11.96
N ASN A 250 5.68 21.90 12.51
CA ASN A 250 7.06 21.65 12.13
C ASN A 250 7.47 20.23 12.52
N LEU A 251 8.14 19.51 11.64
CA LEU A 251 8.77 18.23 11.95
C LEU A 251 10.24 18.50 12.32
N ASP A 252 10.54 18.56 13.62
CA ASP A 252 11.85 18.94 14.16
C ASP A 252 12.87 17.80 13.98
N LYS A 253 12.41 16.55 14.17
CA LYS A 253 13.20 15.35 13.95
C LYS A 253 12.41 14.39 13.09
N MET A 254 13.10 13.77 12.13
CA MET A 254 12.53 12.72 11.31
C MET A 254 13.61 11.69 10.97
N ALA A 255 13.30 10.42 11.19
CA ALA A 255 14.09 9.29 10.76
C ALA A 255 13.19 8.34 9.99
N ALA A 256 13.63 7.89 8.83
CA ALA A 256 12.83 7.01 8.00
C ALA A 256 13.71 6.05 7.23
N VAL A 257 13.15 4.87 7.00
CA VAL A 257 13.76 3.82 6.20
C VAL A 257 12.71 3.22 5.27
N ARG A 258 13.18 2.77 4.11
CA ARG A 258 12.44 1.90 3.21
C ARG A 258 12.93 0.47 3.42
N VAL A 259 12.03 -0.49 3.53
CA VAL A 259 12.34 -1.91 3.72
C VAL A 259 11.79 -2.69 2.54
N SER A 260 12.62 -3.53 1.95
CA SER A 260 12.21 -4.43 0.87
C SER A 260 11.43 -5.64 1.40
N PRO A 261 10.66 -6.34 0.54
CA PRO A 261 10.06 -7.62 0.90
C PRO A 261 11.08 -8.67 1.39
N ALA A 262 12.34 -8.57 0.94
CA ALA A 262 13.42 -9.44 1.39
C ALA A 262 14.08 -8.98 2.72
N GLY A 263 13.60 -7.88 3.32
CA GLY A 263 14.05 -7.35 4.60
C GLY A 263 15.22 -6.37 4.53
N ARG A 264 15.71 -6.04 3.33
CA ARG A 264 16.80 -5.07 3.16
C ARG A 264 16.31 -3.66 3.47
N THR A 265 17.09 -2.93 4.24
CA THR A 265 16.74 -1.58 4.69
C THR A 265 17.55 -0.52 3.95
N PHE A 266 16.89 0.55 3.51
CA PHE A 266 17.47 1.68 2.81
C PHE A 266 17.11 2.97 3.57
N PRO A 267 18.08 3.78 4.01
CA PRO A 267 17.78 5.04 4.68
C PRO A 267 17.09 6.02 3.72
N LEU A 268 16.13 6.79 4.26
CA LEU A 268 15.45 7.86 3.52
C LEU A 268 15.84 9.21 4.09
N GLU A 269 16.41 10.06 3.25
CA GLU A 269 16.75 11.43 3.60
C GLU A 269 15.62 12.38 3.20
N PHE A 270 15.02 13.01 4.21
CA PHE A 270 13.97 14.01 4.01
C PHE A 270 14.59 15.41 3.96
N LYS A 271 14.26 16.16 2.90
CA LYS A 271 14.66 17.55 2.72
C LYS A 271 13.44 18.45 2.79
N ARG A 272 13.56 19.58 3.49
CA ARG A 272 12.49 20.56 3.62
C ARG A 272 12.37 21.40 2.34
N GLY A 273 11.19 21.38 1.73
CA GLY A 273 10.84 22.28 0.62
C GLY A 273 10.56 23.70 1.10
N ARG A 274 10.43 24.63 0.15
CA ARG A 274 10.07 26.04 0.45
C ARG A 274 8.66 26.18 1.02
N ASP A 275 7.80 25.21 0.72
CA ASP A 275 6.44 25.05 1.25
C ASP A 275 6.41 24.47 2.67
N GLY A 276 7.58 24.15 3.25
CA GLY A 276 7.72 23.54 4.57
C GLY A 276 7.47 22.04 4.61
N MET A 277 7.07 21.41 3.49
CA MET A 277 6.84 19.97 3.40
C MET A 277 8.18 19.22 3.36
N LEU A 278 8.28 18.11 4.10
CA LEU A 278 9.44 17.24 4.01
C LEU A 278 9.28 16.27 2.83
N THR A 279 10.28 16.20 1.96
CA THR A 279 10.26 15.29 0.81
C THR A 279 11.52 14.44 0.76
N ALA A 280 11.34 13.13 0.60
CA ALA A 280 12.42 12.19 0.29
C ALA A 280 12.27 11.69 -1.15
N ARG A 281 13.40 11.56 -1.85
CA ARG A 281 13.47 10.98 -3.19
C ARG A 281 14.46 9.83 -3.16
N HIS A 282 14.05 8.65 -3.64
CA HIS A 282 14.89 7.47 -3.62
C HIS A 282 14.65 6.61 -4.86
N GLN A 283 15.72 6.09 -5.46
CA GLN A 283 15.59 5.19 -6.60
C GLN A 283 15.09 3.80 -6.16
N LEU A 284 14.15 3.20 -6.88
CA LEU A 284 13.69 1.84 -6.64
C LEU A 284 14.60 0.82 -7.35
N ASN A 285 15.90 0.92 -7.06
CA ASN A 285 16.91 -0.02 -7.54
C ASN A 285 17.36 -0.84 -6.34
N ALA A 286 16.83 -2.05 -6.22
CA ALA A 286 17.39 -3.02 -5.29
C ALA A 286 17.91 -4.18 -6.09
N ASP A 287 19.23 -4.36 -6.07
CA ASP A 287 19.91 -5.56 -6.57
C ASP A 287 19.80 -6.64 -5.49
N GLU A 288 18.59 -7.14 -5.28
CA GLU A 288 18.31 -8.21 -4.33
C GLU A 288 17.45 -9.28 -4.99
N THR A 289 17.53 -10.51 -4.48
CA THR A 289 16.63 -11.58 -4.91
C THR A 289 15.20 -11.15 -4.60
N PRO A 290 14.32 -11.09 -5.61
CA PRO A 290 12.96 -10.65 -5.38
C PRO A 290 12.25 -11.60 -4.42
N ALA A 291 11.55 -11.02 -3.45
CA ALA A 291 10.74 -11.75 -2.49
C ALA A 291 9.28 -11.29 -2.62
N PRO A 292 8.31 -12.20 -2.38
CA PRO A 292 6.90 -11.83 -2.39
C PRO A 292 6.59 -10.85 -1.25
N GLY A 293 5.77 -9.84 -1.53
CA GLY A 293 5.29 -8.90 -0.51
C GLY A 293 5.31 -7.45 -0.96
N LEU A 294 4.90 -6.57 -0.06
CA LEU A 294 4.96 -5.13 -0.25
C LEU A 294 6.29 -4.58 0.26
N TRP A 295 6.75 -3.52 -0.39
CA TRP A 295 7.76 -2.66 0.19
C TRP A 295 7.13 -1.84 1.33
N GLU A 296 7.91 -1.49 2.34
CA GLU A 296 7.42 -0.71 3.47
C GLU A 296 8.26 0.56 3.65
N VAL A 297 7.61 1.69 3.89
CA VAL A 297 8.24 2.87 4.48
C VAL A 297 7.94 2.85 5.98
N ARG A 298 8.98 2.95 6.81
CA ARG A 298 8.88 3.06 8.26
C ARG A 298 9.49 4.39 8.66
N ALA A 299 8.69 5.28 9.26
CA ALA A 299 9.13 6.60 9.66
C ALA A 299 8.77 6.87 11.12
N GLY A 300 9.68 7.51 11.85
CA GLY A 300 9.47 8.09 13.16
C GLY A 300 9.79 9.59 13.13
N ALA A 301 8.97 10.40 13.76
CA ALA A 301 9.13 11.85 13.77
C ALA A 301 8.72 12.49 15.10
N GLU A 302 9.30 13.65 15.40
CA GLU A 302 8.86 14.56 16.45
C GLU A 302 8.28 15.81 15.79
N ALA A 303 6.96 15.98 15.92
CA ALA A 303 6.26 17.17 15.47
C ALA A 303 6.28 18.21 16.60
N GLY A 304 6.59 19.47 16.31
CA GLY A 304 6.73 20.57 17.27
C GLY A 304 7.97 20.51 18.14
N SER A 305 8.20 21.56 18.93
CA SER A 305 9.42 21.76 19.71
C SER A 305 9.19 21.69 21.23
N GLY A 306 10.27 21.34 21.96
CA GLY A 306 10.33 21.39 23.41
C GLY A 306 9.25 20.54 24.10
N ASN A 307 8.53 21.15 25.05
CA ASN A 307 7.47 20.48 25.81
C ASN A 307 6.20 20.21 25.02
N THR A 308 6.08 20.81 23.83
CA THR A 308 4.96 20.55 22.93
C THR A 308 5.31 19.46 21.91
N ALA A 309 6.54 18.92 21.90
CA ALA A 309 6.95 17.92 20.92
C ALA A 309 6.13 16.63 21.05
N VAL A 310 5.58 16.18 19.93
CA VAL A 310 4.70 15.03 19.81
C VAL A 310 5.36 13.97 18.95
N LYS A 311 5.55 12.78 19.51
CA LYS A 311 6.19 11.65 18.81
C LYS A 311 5.16 10.92 17.95
N ARG A 312 5.51 10.63 16.71
CA ARG A 312 4.67 9.83 15.80
C ARG A 312 5.52 8.82 15.05
N THR A 313 4.99 7.63 14.84
CA THR A 313 5.59 6.59 14.01
C THR A 313 4.55 6.07 13.04
N LEU A 314 4.93 5.88 11.77
CA LEU A 314 4.04 5.43 10.73
C LEU A 314 4.73 4.36 9.88
N ARG A 315 3.95 3.35 9.49
CA ARG A 315 4.33 2.33 8.52
C ARG A 315 3.39 2.41 7.33
N MET A 316 3.93 2.46 6.12
CA MET A 316 3.16 2.56 4.89
C MET A 316 3.64 1.50 3.90
N GLY A 317 2.74 0.60 3.51
CA GLY A 317 3.00 -0.39 2.47
C GLY A 317 2.91 0.21 1.08
N MET A 318 3.71 -0.28 0.14
CA MET A 318 3.72 0.19 -1.23
C MET A 318 4.08 -0.93 -2.20
N ALA A 319 3.37 -0.98 -3.33
CA ALA A 319 3.55 -2.01 -4.35
C ALA A 319 4.59 -1.55 -5.37
N VAL A 320 5.61 -2.39 -5.57
CA VAL A 320 6.65 -2.18 -6.58
C VAL A 320 6.68 -3.42 -7.47
N ALA A 321 6.42 -3.23 -8.75
CA ALA A 321 6.45 -4.30 -9.74
C ALA A 321 7.74 -4.24 -10.57
N MET A 322 8.20 -5.39 -11.04
CA MET A 322 9.27 -5.45 -12.04
C MET A 322 8.66 -5.22 -13.43
N PRO A 323 9.20 -4.32 -14.27
CA PRO A 323 8.72 -4.11 -15.64
C PRO A 323 9.14 -5.26 -16.58
N GLN A 324 8.51 -6.43 -16.44
CA GLN A 324 8.86 -7.65 -17.18
C GLN A 324 8.21 -7.75 -18.56
N ALA A 325 7.11 -7.04 -18.78
CA ALA A 325 6.48 -6.91 -20.08
C ALA A 325 5.82 -5.54 -20.20
N ARG A 326 5.60 -5.08 -21.44
CA ARG A 326 4.89 -3.84 -21.76
C ARG A 326 4.12 -3.98 -23.07
N PHE A 327 3.10 -3.16 -23.25
CA PHE A 327 2.53 -2.97 -24.58
C PHE A 327 3.53 -2.28 -25.51
N ASP A 328 3.60 -2.72 -26.76
CA ASP A 328 4.46 -2.13 -27.79
C ASP A 328 3.80 -0.95 -28.51
N GLY A 329 2.52 -0.66 -28.19
CA GLY A 329 1.71 0.39 -28.80
C GLY A 329 0.78 -0.09 -29.91
N ASN A 330 0.97 -1.31 -30.44
CA ASN A 330 0.19 -1.84 -31.55
C ASN A 330 -1.10 -2.51 -31.06
N VAL A 331 -2.24 -2.09 -31.60
CA VAL A 331 -3.53 -2.75 -31.40
C VAL A 331 -4.20 -3.01 -32.74
N ASN A 332 -4.59 -4.27 -32.98
CA ASN A 332 -5.40 -4.64 -34.13
C ASN A 332 -6.79 -5.06 -33.64
N LEU A 333 -7.81 -4.31 -34.03
CA LEU A 333 -9.20 -4.73 -33.87
C LEU A 333 -9.64 -5.51 -35.11
N ILE A 334 -10.19 -6.70 -34.87
CA ILE A 334 -10.74 -7.58 -35.88
C ILE A 334 -12.21 -7.75 -35.54
N ASP A 335 -13.05 -7.16 -36.37
CA ASP A 335 -14.48 -7.38 -36.32
C ASP A 335 -14.79 -8.72 -37.02
N GLN A 336 -15.43 -9.62 -36.29
CA GLN A 336 -15.91 -10.91 -36.79
C GLN A 336 -17.39 -10.99 -36.50
N THR A 337 -18.13 -11.74 -37.32
CA THR A 337 -19.61 -11.77 -37.35
C THR A 337 -20.29 -11.76 -35.97
N ASP A 338 -19.72 -12.45 -34.97
CA ASP A 338 -20.27 -12.55 -33.61
C ASP A 338 -19.29 -12.16 -32.49
N LYS A 339 -18.15 -11.56 -32.81
CA LYS A 339 -17.14 -11.18 -31.80
C LYS A 339 -16.23 -10.05 -32.27
N LEU A 340 -15.91 -9.18 -31.33
CA LEU A 340 -14.81 -8.24 -31.46
C LEU A 340 -13.54 -8.85 -30.88
N VAL A 341 -12.51 -9.01 -31.71
CA VAL A 341 -11.20 -9.52 -31.26
C VAL A 341 -10.20 -8.36 -31.24
N ALA A 342 -9.63 -8.08 -30.08
CA ALA A 342 -8.51 -7.15 -29.93
C ALA A 342 -7.20 -7.93 -29.79
N ARG A 343 -6.22 -7.63 -30.65
CA ARG A 343 -4.86 -8.16 -30.55
C ARG A 343 -3.92 -7.04 -30.12
N PHE A 344 -3.25 -7.24 -28.99
CA PHE A 344 -2.29 -6.28 -28.42
C PHE A 344 -0.87 -6.78 -28.69
N GLY A 345 -0.02 -5.92 -29.22
CA GLY A 345 1.41 -6.17 -29.28
C GLY A 345 2.03 -6.00 -27.89
N VAL A 346 2.86 -6.97 -27.50
CA VAL A 346 3.49 -7.03 -26.18
C VAL A 346 4.97 -7.33 -26.36
N GLU A 347 5.82 -6.50 -25.78
CA GLU A 347 7.24 -6.79 -25.61
C GLU A 347 7.45 -7.48 -24.26
N VAL A 348 8.13 -8.63 -24.28
CA VAL A 348 8.39 -9.45 -23.09
C VAL A 348 9.90 -9.52 -22.82
N GLY A 349 10.30 -9.03 -21.65
CA GLY A 349 11.68 -9.04 -21.15
C GLY A 349 12.02 -10.29 -20.32
N ALA A 350 11.04 -10.94 -19.69
CA ALA A 350 11.23 -12.16 -18.91
C ALA A 350 10.14 -13.21 -19.19
N GLY A 351 10.49 -14.50 -19.15
CA GLY A 351 9.49 -15.57 -19.30
C GLY A 351 8.50 -15.58 -18.13
N GLY A 352 7.21 -15.62 -18.45
CA GLY A 352 6.16 -15.60 -17.43
C GLY A 352 4.77 -15.82 -18.02
N ARG A 353 3.76 -15.91 -17.14
CA ARG A 353 2.35 -15.86 -17.52
C ARG A 353 1.86 -14.43 -17.39
N TYR A 354 1.33 -13.88 -18.48
CA TYR A 354 0.86 -12.52 -18.57
C TYR A 354 -0.64 -12.51 -18.83
N GLU A 355 -1.33 -11.51 -18.29
CA GLU A 355 -2.74 -11.30 -18.55
C GLU A 355 -2.96 -9.89 -19.06
N VAL A 356 -3.69 -9.77 -20.17
CA VAL A 356 -4.21 -8.50 -20.67
C VAL A 356 -5.67 -8.40 -20.25
N ARG A 357 -5.99 -7.42 -19.41
CA ARG A 357 -7.36 -7.09 -18.99
C ARG A 357 -7.81 -5.79 -19.62
N ALA A 358 -9.01 -5.78 -20.19
CA ALA A 358 -9.63 -4.57 -20.70
C ALA A 358 -11.11 -4.48 -20.28
N PRO A 359 -11.56 -3.36 -19.68
CA PRO A 359 -12.97 -3.05 -19.56
C PRO A 359 -13.51 -2.61 -20.92
N VAL A 360 -14.53 -3.29 -21.42
CA VAL A 360 -15.24 -2.94 -22.65
C VAL A 360 -16.56 -2.27 -22.28
N ARG A 361 -16.72 -1.02 -22.74
CA ARG A 361 -18.00 -0.29 -22.63
C ARG A 361 -18.66 -0.28 -24.00
N HIS A 362 -19.83 -0.90 -24.10
CA HIS A 362 -20.65 -0.78 -25.30
C HIS A 362 -21.25 0.63 -25.34
N GLY A 363 -20.89 1.41 -26.35
CA GLY A 363 -21.55 2.67 -26.62
C GLY A 363 -22.96 2.39 -27.14
N GLN A 364 -24.00 2.78 -26.42
CA GLN A 364 -25.32 2.89 -27.04
C GLN A 364 -25.22 3.97 -28.10
N ARG A 365 -25.41 3.61 -29.38
CA ARG A 365 -25.96 4.57 -30.33
C ARG A 365 -27.23 5.10 -29.69
N ARG A 366 -27.37 6.43 -29.60
CA ARG A 366 -28.53 7.11 -29.02
C ARG A 366 -29.84 6.53 -29.57
N HIS A 367 -30.39 5.54 -28.88
CA HIS A 367 -31.80 5.13 -28.86
C HIS A 367 -31.98 4.15 -27.69
N GLY A 368 -32.35 4.69 -26.53
CA GLY A 368 -33.11 4.00 -25.49
C GLY A 368 -32.43 2.86 -24.69
N ALA A 369 -32.40 3.04 -23.37
CA ALA A 369 -32.29 2.04 -22.31
C ALA A 369 -30.91 1.41 -22.04
N GLY A 370 -30.38 1.69 -20.85
CA GLY A 370 -29.02 1.39 -20.41
C GLY A 370 -28.63 -0.09 -20.35
N GLY A 371 -27.33 -0.32 -20.43
CA GLY A 371 -26.71 -1.65 -20.33
C GLY A 371 -25.26 -1.58 -19.84
N GLY A 372 -24.88 -2.58 -19.05
CA GLY A 372 -23.61 -2.70 -18.33
C GLY A 372 -22.37 -2.94 -19.20
N GLY A 373 -21.21 -2.81 -18.56
CA GLY A 373 -19.91 -3.12 -19.17
C GLY A 373 -19.63 -4.63 -19.15
N ALA A 374 -18.64 -5.07 -19.91
CA ALA A 374 -18.07 -6.41 -19.79
C ALA A 374 -16.54 -6.29 -19.65
N PHE A 375 -15.93 -7.08 -18.78
CA PHE A 375 -14.49 -7.25 -18.73
C PHE A 375 -14.10 -8.42 -19.64
N GLY A 376 -13.03 -8.27 -20.42
CA GLY A 376 -12.36 -9.35 -21.12
C GLY A 376 -10.92 -9.46 -20.63
N GLY A 377 -10.52 -10.66 -20.23
CA GLY A 377 -9.14 -11.06 -19.93
C GLY A 377 -8.64 -12.06 -20.96
N LEU A 378 -7.49 -11.79 -21.58
CA LEU A 378 -6.68 -12.77 -22.32
C LEU A 378 -5.50 -13.16 -21.41
N ALA A 379 -5.38 -14.43 -21.08
CA ALA A 379 -4.44 -14.99 -20.09
C ALA A 379 -3.60 -16.15 -20.64
#